data_AF-A0A8T7JYL1-F1
#
_entry.id   AF-A0A8T7JYL1-F1
#
_cell.length_a   1.000
_cell.length_b   1.000
_cell.length_c   1.000
_cell.angle_alpha   90.00
_cell.angle_beta   90.00
_cell.angle_gamma   90.00
#
_symmetry.space_group_name_H-M   'P 1'
#
loop_
_entity.id
_entity.type
_entity.pdbx_description
1 polymer ?
#
loop_
_entity_poly.entity_id
_entity_poly.type
_entity_poly.pdbx_seq_one_letter_code
_entity_poly.pdbx_strand_id
1 'polypeptide(L)'
;MNHLATVFPALSRVRRLPLTRDQLMLLLAAVNQIFLAIDIYLAHSISGVIQPNEWIPIIFGALAGAALLLAGLIALANRPLATVIANAVLLASIVVGLMGVYFHLVRAGIIGGGSETGAALNLLVWAPPFLGPLAFALVGALGISAAWIEDPADSGRLRLFGQRHVQMPYSKTRAYFLIVSLFALITVISSTLDHARSNFANPSVWLPAVAGVFATASAVTLGFIAKPTATDVLVYTLAMLVMIVIGLLGFLLHLNTNLVAQNTILVERFIRGSPLLAPLLYANVGLLGLVALLDPAEK
;
A
#
# COMPACT_ATOMS: atom_id res chain seq x y z
N MET A 1 19.43 -12.65 0.45
CA MET A 1 18.98 -14.05 0.28
C MET A 1 17.71 -14.01 -0.55
N ASN A 2 17.63 -14.83 -1.60
CA ASN A 2 16.38 -15.00 -2.34
C ASN A 2 15.43 -15.86 -1.49
N HIS A 3 14.52 -15.22 -0.76
CA HIS A 3 13.60 -15.91 0.14
C HIS A 3 12.62 -16.82 -0.60
N LEU A 4 12.21 -16.45 -1.82
CA LEU A 4 11.35 -17.28 -2.65
C LEU A 4 12.00 -18.63 -2.99
N ALA A 5 13.31 -18.63 -3.27
CA ALA A 5 14.06 -19.85 -3.54
C ALA A 5 14.22 -20.76 -2.31
N THR A 6 14.14 -20.21 -1.09
CA THR A 6 14.18 -20.99 0.16
C THR A 6 12.97 -21.92 0.29
N VAL A 7 11.79 -21.48 -0.15
CA VAL A 7 10.54 -22.25 -0.06
C VAL A 7 10.27 -23.05 -1.34
N PHE A 8 10.63 -22.48 -2.49
CA PHE A 8 10.43 -23.10 -3.79
C PHE A 8 11.76 -23.20 -4.56
N PRO A 9 12.62 -24.18 -4.25
CA PRO A 9 13.93 -24.32 -4.89
C PRO A 9 13.85 -24.46 -6.41
N ALA A 10 12.76 -25.01 -6.94
CA ALA A 10 12.51 -25.09 -8.39
C ALA A 10 12.47 -23.71 -9.07
N LEU A 11 12.01 -22.67 -8.36
CA LEU A 11 11.95 -21.30 -8.88
C LEU A 11 13.33 -20.66 -9.04
N SER A 12 14.37 -21.18 -8.38
CA SER A 12 15.76 -20.74 -8.61
C SER A 12 16.23 -21.01 -10.05
N ARG A 13 15.58 -21.96 -10.75
CA ARG A 13 15.88 -22.33 -12.14
C ARG A 13 15.04 -21.58 -13.16
N VAL A 14 14.00 -20.87 -12.73
CA VAL A 14 13.16 -20.07 -13.63
C VAL A 14 14.00 -18.89 -14.14
N ARG A 15 13.94 -18.67 -15.46
CA ARG A 15 14.65 -17.58 -16.14
C ARG A 15 14.34 -16.27 -15.42
N ARG A 16 15.38 -15.49 -15.11
CA ARG A 16 15.26 -14.23 -14.34
C ARG A 16 14.12 -13.38 -14.91
N LEU A 17 13.24 -12.89 -14.01
CA LEU A 17 12.15 -11.99 -14.37
C LEU A 17 12.71 -10.80 -15.17
N PRO A 18 11.92 -10.22 -16.08
CA PRO A 18 12.36 -9.08 -16.90
C PRO A 18 12.65 -7.83 -16.05
N LEU A 19 12.06 -7.73 -14.86
CA LEU A 19 12.24 -6.64 -13.91
C LEU A 19 12.84 -7.17 -12.60
N THR A 20 13.71 -6.37 -11.99
CA THR A 20 14.21 -6.63 -10.62
C THR A 20 13.11 -6.46 -9.59
N ARG A 21 13.36 -6.93 -8.37
CA ARG A 21 12.46 -6.70 -7.23
C ARG A 21 12.13 -5.22 -7.07
N ASP A 22 13.13 -4.36 -7.03
CA ASP A 22 12.89 -2.95 -6.70
C ASP A 22 12.29 -2.19 -7.89
N GLN A 23 12.54 -2.62 -9.13
CA GLN A 23 11.79 -2.16 -10.31
C GLN A 23 10.30 -2.54 -10.23
N LEU A 24 9.98 -3.75 -9.78
CA LEU A 24 8.59 -4.14 -9.52
C LEU A 24 7.98 -3.34 -8.38
N MET A 25 8.73 -3.05 -7.30
CA MET A 25 8.26 -2.18 -6.22
C MET A 25 7.99 -0.75 -6.71
N LEU A 26 8.85 -0.18 -7.58
CA LEU A 26 8.62 1.13 -8.18
C LEU A 26 7.41 1.14 -9.11
N LEU A 27 7.21 0.09 -9.91
CA LEU A 27 6.02 -0.07 -10.74
C LEU A 27 4.76 -0.15 -9.88
N LEU A 28 4.77 -0.95 -8.82
CA LEU A 28 3.67 -1.03 -7.86
C LEU A 28 3.45 0.30 -7.15
N ALA A 29 4.49 1.04 -6.81
CA ALA A 29 4.34 2.38 -6.26
C ALA A 29 3.63 3.32 -7.26
N ALA A 30 4.02 3.31 -8.53
CA ALA A 30 3.38 4.11 -9.58
C ALA A 30 1.91 3.74 -9.77
N VAL A 31 1.59 2.45 -9.84
CA VAL A 31 0.20 1.95 -9.93
C VAL A 31 -0.59 2.36 -8.70
N ASN A 32 -0.02 2.22 -7.50
CA ASN A 32 -0.68 2.61 -6.26
C ASN A 32 -0.99 4.12 -6.21
N GLN A 33 -0.14 4.99 -6.75
CA GLN A 33 -0.46 6.43 -6.83
C GLN A 33 -1.72 6.70 -7.68
N ILE A 34 -1.87 6.01 -8.81
CA ILE A 34 -3.03 6.15 -9.69
C ILE A 34 -4.29 5.62 -8.99
N PHE A 35 -4.21 4.44 -8.39
CA PHE A 35 -5.36 3.87 -7.68
C PHE A 35 -5.75 4.68 -6.44
N LEU A 36 -4.79 5.25 -5.70
CA LEU A 36 -5.08 6.18 -4.61
C LEU A 36 -5.86 7.40 -5.09
N ALA A 37 -5.50 7.98 -6.25
CA ALA A 37 -6.26 9.09 -6.82
C ALA A 37 -7.72 8.71 -7.13
N ILE A 38 -7.92 7.52 -7.71
CA ILE A 38 -9.26 7.00 -8.04
C ILE A 38 -10.06 6.72 -6.76
N ASP A 39 -9.45 6.02 -5.80
CA ASP A 39 -10.08 5.67 -4.52
C ASP A 39 -10.52 6.91 -3.75
N ILE A 40 -9.68 7.93 -3.72
CA ILE A 40 -9.98 9.19 -3.01
C ILE A 40 -11.07 9.95 -3.73
N TYR A 41 -11.03 10.02 -5.07
CA TYR A 41 -12.11 10.62 -5.83
C TYR A 41 -13.45 9.94 -5.52
N LEU A 42 -13.50 8.61 -5.52
CA LEU A 42 -14.72 7.86 -5.21
C LEU A 42 -15.16 8.08 -3.76
N ALA A 43 -14.24 7.99 -2.79
CA ALA A 43 -14.54 8.15 -1.38
C ALA A 43 -15.07 9.55 -1.03
N HIS A 44 -14.49 10.60 -1.61
CA HIS A 44 -14.93 11.98 -1.36
C HIS A 44 -16.17 12.37 -2.18
N SER A 45 -16.43 11.70 -3.30
CA SER A 45 -17.67 11.88 -4.08
C SER A 45 -18.93 11.48 -3.31
N ILE A 46 -18.82 10.63 -2.27
CA ILE A 46 -19.94 10.26 -1.40
C ILE A 46 -20.60 11.50 -0.76
N SER A 47 -19.81 12.55 -0.49
CA SER A 47 -20.30 13.78 0.14
C SER A 47 -21.07 14.70 -0.84
N GLY A 48 -21.12 14.36 -2.14
CA GLY A 48 -21.80 15.15 -3.18
C GLY A 48 -21.01 16.35 -3.72
N VAL A 49 -20.09 16.93 -2.94
CA VAL A 49 -19.17 17.99 -3.38
C VAL A 49 -17.77 17.70 -2.84
N ILE A 50 -16.79 17.63 -3.74
CA ILE A 50 -15.37 17.50 -3.39
C ILE A 50 -14.82 18.86 -3.00
N GLN A 51 -14.24 18.94 -1.80
CA GLN A 51 -13.68 20.17 -1.25
C GLN A 51 -12.35 20.53 -1.93
N PRO A 52 -11.94 21.81 -1.97
CA PRO A 52 -10.71 22.24 -2.64
C PRO A 52 -9.43 21.50 -2.17
N ASN A 53 -9.33 21.20 -0.87
CA ASN A 53 -8.19 20.47 -0.32
C ASN A 53 -8.21 18.96 -0.66
N GLU A 54 -9.37 18.39 -0.94
CA GLU A 54 -9.53 16.98 -1.35
C GLU A 54 -9.04 16.75 -2.79
N TRP A 55 -9.01 17.80 -3.63
CA TRP A 55 -8.43 17.74 -4.98
C TRP A 55 -6.90 17.57 -4.99
N ILE A 56 -6.21 17.99 -3.93
CA ILE A 56 -4.74 17.87 -3.82
C ILE A 56 -4.31 16.41 -4.02
N PRO A 57 -4.73 15.44 -3.18
CA PRO A 57 -4.33 14.04 -3.36
C PRO A 57 -4.88 13.40 -4.65
N ILE A 58 -6.07 13.79 -5.12
CA ILE A 58 -6.67 13.25 -6.35
C ILE A 58 -5.80 13.58 -7.56
N ILE A 59 -5.50 14.87 -7.77
CA ILE A 59 -4.69 15.32 -8.90
C ILE A 59 -3.25 14.85 -8.73
N PHE A 60 -2.69 14.98 -7.52
CA PHE A 60 -1.33 14.56 -7.24
C PHE A 60 -1.13 13.07 -7.50
N GLY A 61 -1.99 12.17 -7.02
CA GLY A 61 -1.81 10.73 -7.21
C GLY A 61 -1.81 10.33 -8.69
N ALA A 62 -2.71 10.88 -9.50
CA ALA A 62 -2.75 10.63 -10.93
C ALA A 62 -1.47 11.10 -11.64
N LEU A 63 -1.02 12.33 -11.35
CA LEU A 63 0.21 12.89 -11.93
C LEU A 63 1.47 12.20 -11.42
N ALA A 64 1.52 11.85 -10.13
CA ALA A 64 2.64 11.15 -9.51
C ALA A 64 2.82 9.75 -10.11
N GLY A 65 1.74 9.01 -10.29
CA GLY A 65 1.77 7.71 -10.96
C GLY A 65 2.28 7.81 -12.40
N ALA A 66 1.74 8.74 -13.19
CA ALA A 66 2.21 8.99 -14.54
C ALA A 66 3.69 9.41 -14.59
N ALA A 67 4.13 10.28 -13.69
CA ALA A 67 5.51 10.74 -13.58
C ALA A 67 6.47 9.61 -13.20
N LEU A 68 6.06 8.68 -12.32
CA LEU A 68 6.87 7.52 -11.96
C LEU A 68 6.99 6.51 -13.10
N LEU A 69 5.92 6.28 -13.86
CA LEU A 69 5.97 5.45 -15.08
C LEU A 69 6.91 6.08 -16.12
N LEU A 70 6.80 7.39 -16.33
CA LEU A 70 7.70 8.14 -17.22
C LEU A 70 9.15 8.08 -16.72
N ALA A 71 9.39 8.23 -15.42
CA ALA A 71 10.72 8.07 -14.83
C ALA A 71 11.28 6.66 -15.08
N GLY A 72 10.45 5.61 -15.01
CA GLY A 72 10.83 4.25 -15.39
C GLY A 72 11.28 4.13 -16.85
N LEU A 73 10.59 4.81 -17.78
CA LEU A 73 11.01 4.87 -19.19
C LEU A 73 12.30 5.68 -19.38
N ILE A 74 12.42 6.83 -18.70
CA ILE A 74 13.63 7.66 -18.72
C ILE A 74 14.83 6.87 -18.18
N ALA A 75 14.64 5.99 -17.19
CA ALA A 75 15.71 5.19 -16.60
C ALA A 75 16.39 4.25 -17.62
N LEU A 76 15.75 3.94 -18.75
CA LEU A 76 16.35 3.18 -19.85
C LEU A 76 17.50 3.95 -20.54
N ALA A 77 17.44 5.29 -20.54
CA ALA A 77 18.42 6.15 -21.20
C ALA A 77 19.23 7.03 -20.23
N ASN A 78 18.62 7.47 -19.12
CA ASN A 78 19.20 8.40 -18.16
C ASN A 78 18.76 8.04 -16.72
N ARG A 79 19.42 7.04 -16.14
CA ARG A 79 19.17 6.60 -14.75
C ARG A 79 19.28 7.76 -13.73
N PRO A 80 20.30 8.64 -13.75
CA PRO A 80 20.39 9.73 -12.80
C PRO A 80 19.16 10.66 -12.81
N LEU A 81 18.70 11.08 -13.99
CA LEU A 81 17.51 11.93 -14.12
C LEU A 81 16.25 11.22 -13.60
N ALA A 82 16.06 9.95 -13.98
CA ALA A 82 14.94 9.15 -13.48
C ALA A 82 14.94 9.05 -11.94
N THR A 83 16.11 8.84 -11.32
CA THR A 83 16.25 8.80 -9.87
C THR A 83 15.89 10.15 -9.22
N VAL A 84 16.30 11.29 -9.81
CA VAL A 84 15.90 12.62 -9.29
C VAL A 84 14.38 12.77 -9.33
N ILE A 85 13.76 12.50 -10.48
CA ILE A 85 12.31 12.63 -10.67
C ILE A 85 11.56 11.73 -9.69
N ALA A 86 11.94 10.45 -9.60
CA ALA A 86 11.30 9.50 -8.72
C ALA A 86 11.40 9.95 -7.25
N ASN A 87 12.59 10.33 -6.76
CA ASN A 87 12.74 10.79 -5.37
C ASN A 87 11.93 12.05 -5.08
N ALA A 88 11.88 13.01 -6.01
CA ALA A 88 11.07 14.22 -5.83
C ALA A 88 9.58 13.90 -5.73
N VAL A 89 9.05 13.07 -6.63
CA VAL A 89 7.64 12.64 -6.63
C VAL A 89 7.31 11.85 -5.36
N LEU A 90 8.17 10.92 -4.95
CA LEU A 90 7.93 10.07 -3.79
C LEU A 90 8.04 10.85 -2.47
N LEU A 91 8.93 11.85 -2.38
CA LEU A 91 8.98 12.75 -1.23
C LEU A 91 7.72 13.63 -1.17
N ALA A 92 7.28 14.17 -2.32
CA ALA A 92 6.01 14.91 -2.39
C ALA A 92 4.82 14.03 -1.99
N SER A 93 4.83 12.74 -2.32
CA SER A 93 3.82 11.77 -1.87
C SER A 93 3.76 11.67 -0.36
N ILE A 94 4.92 11.63 0.32
CA ILE A 94 4.97 11.64 1.79
C ILE A 94 4.32 12.90 2.34
N VAL A 95 4.66 14.07 1.79
CA VAL A 95 4.09 15.34 2.21
C VAL A 95 2.57 15.37 2.03
N VAL A 96 2.07 14.96 0.85
CA VAL A 96 0.62 14.89 0.56
C VAL A 96 -0.10 13.95 1.52
N GLY A 97 0.48 12.78 1.81
CA GLY A 97 -0.08 11.85 2.79
C GLY A 97 -0.19 12.46 4.19
N LEU A 98 0.89 13.09 4.68
CA LEU A 98 0.91 13.75 5.98
C LEU A 98 -0.06 14.94 6.05
N MET A 99 -0.18 15.73 4.98
CA MET A 99 -1.17 16.81 4.88
C MET A 99 -2.60 16.28 4.94
N GLY A 100 -2.88 15.17 4.25
CA GLY A 100 -4.20 14.54 4.30
C GLY A 100 -4.56 14.04 5.70
N VAL A 101 -3.61 13.44 6.44
CA VAL A 101 -3.82 13.08 7.86
C VAL A 101 -4.16 14.32 8.68
N TYR A 102 -3.39 15.39 8.53
CA TYR A 102 -3.65 16.65 9.23
C TYR A 102 -5.06 17.18 8.96
N PHE A 103 -5.49 17.25 7.69
CA PHE A 103 -6.83 17.72 7.34
C PHE A 103 -7.94 16.81 7.86
N HIS A 104 -7.74 15.49 7.89
CA HIS A 104 -8.69 14.56 8.49
C HIS A 104 -8.82 14.78 10.00
N LEU A 105 -7.70 15.00 10.71
CA LEU A 105 -7.71 15.26 12.15
C LEU A 105 -8.35 16.61 12.51
N VAL A 106 -8.14 17.64 11.68
CA VAL A 106 -8.84 18.93 11.80
C VAL A 106 -10.34 18.74 11.59
N ARG A 107 -10.74 18.04 10.52
CA ARG A 107 -12.15 17.77 10.21
C ARG A 107 -12.84 16.96 11.32
N ALA A 108 -12.12 16.07 11.98
CA ALA A 108 -12.63 15.30 13.11
C ALA A 108 -12.66 16.08 14.45
N GLY A 109 -12.21 17.34 14.47
CA GLY A 109 -12.20 18.18 15.67
C GLY A 109 -11.08 17.87 16.67
N ILE A 110 -10.17 16.96 16.34
CA ILE A 110 -9.02 16.58 17.19
C ILE A 110 -8.00 17.71 17.26
N ILE A 111 -7.69 18.31 16.11
CA ILE A 111 -6.81 19.47 16.00
C ILE A 111 -7.69 20.71 15.87
N GLY A 112 -7.64 21.62 16.85
CA GLY A 112 -8.42 22.87 16.83
C GLY A 112 -9.49 23.02 17.92
N GLY A 113 -9.63 22.06 18.84
CA GLY A 113 -10.28 22.30 20.15
C GLY A 113 -11.68 21.71 20.39
N GLY A 114 -12.11 20.67 19.67
CA GLY A 114 -13.36 19.97 19.97
C GLY A 114 -13.18 18.89 21.05
N SER A 115 -13.23 19.26 22.33
CA SER A 115 -13.11 18.31 23.46
C SER A 115 -14.42 17.55 23.77
N GLU A 116 -15.18 17.18 22.74
CA GLU A 116 -16.38 16.38 22.97
C GLU A 116 -16.00 14.90 23.07
N THR A 117 -16.56 14.20 24.05
CA THR A 117 -16.37 12.77 24.28
C THR A 117 -16.69 11.91 23.04
N GLY A 118 -17.42 12.48 22.07
CA GLY A 118 -17.72 11.88 20.77
C GLY A 118 -16.68 12.07 19.66
N ALA A 119 -15.65 12.92 19.81
CA ALA A 119 -14.69 13.22 18.74
C ALA A 119 -13.87 12.00 18.32
N ALA A 120 -13.49 11.13 19.27
CA ALA A 120 -12.78 9.89 18.98
C ALA A 120 -13.68 8.85 18.29
N LEU A 121 -14.93 8.68 18.76
CA LEU A 121 -15.92 7.80 18.11
C LEU A 121 -16.28 8.29 16.72
N ASN A 122 -16.41 9.61 16.55
CA ASN A 122 -16.60 10.24 15.27
C ASN A 122 -15.40 9.96 14.37
N LEU A 123 -14.16 10.25 14.81
CA LEU A 123 -12.94 9.96 14.05
C LEU A 123 -12.82 8.49 13.60
N LEU A 124 -13.13 7.56 14.50
CA LEU A 124 -12.94 6.14 14.27
C LEU A 124 -14.03 5.52 13.39
N VAL A 125 -15.30 5.89 13.61
CA VAL A 125 -16.43 5.20 12.96
C VAL A 125 -17.06 6.04 11.84
N TRP A 126 -17.19 7.35 12.04
CA TRP A 126 -18.07 8.20 11.22
C TRP A 126 -17.33 9.21 10.34
N ALA A 127 -16.10 9.57 10.69
CA ALA A 127 -15.27 10.50 9.96
C ALA A 127 -14.60 9.81 8.77
N PRO A 128 -14.12 10.58 7.79
CA PRO A 128 -13.22 10.06 6.76
C PRO A 128 -12.02 9.37 7.40
N PRO A 129 -11.64 8.16 6.96
CA PRO A 129 -10.60 7.38 7.62
C PRO A 129 -9.27 8.13 7.60
N PHE A 130 -8.80 8.59 8.76
CA PHE A 130 -7.54 9.36 8.90
C PHE A 130 -6.30 8.54 8.53
N LEU A 131 -6.42 7.21 8.51
CA LEU A 131 -5.36 6.30 8.07
C LEU A 131 -5.27 6.20 6.53
N GLY A 132 -6.34 6.55 5.80
CA GLY A 132 -6.34 6.52 4.34
C GLY A 132 -5.20 7.34 3.73
N PRO A 133 -5.04 8.63 4.13
CA PRO A 133 -3.94 9.46 3.66
C PRO A 133 -2.52 8.93 3.96
N LEU A 134 -2.33 8.12 5.01
CA LEU A 134 -1.02 7.51 5.30
C LEU A 134 -0.57 6.56 4.19
N ALA A 135 -1.48 6.04 3.36
CA ALA A 135 -1.12 5.21 2.21
C ALA A 135 -0.18 5.95 1.24
N PHE A 136 -0.38 7.25 0.98
CA PHE A 136 0.57 8.04 0.18
C PHE A 136 1.96 8.11 0.81
N ALA A 137 2.03 8.26 2.13
CA ALA A 137 3.31 8.29 2.83
C ALA A 137 4.03 6.94 2.77
N LEU A 138 3.29 5.83 2.94
CA LEU A 138 3.86 4.50 2.80
C LEU A 138 4.28 4.18 1.36
N VAL A 139 3.51 4.59 0.35
CA VAL A 139 3.89 4.42 -1.07
C VAL A 139 5.15 5.24 -1.38
N GLY A 140 5.23 6.47 -0.87
CA GLY A 140 6.43 7.30 -0.97
C GLY A 140 7.66 6.66 -0.33
N ALA A 141 7.52 6.16 0.90
CA ALA A 141 8.60 5.47 1.62
C ALA A 141 9.04 4.16 0.93
N LEU A 142 8.07 3.35 0.46
CA LEU A 142 8.32 2.14 -0.33
C LEU A 142 9.11 2.48 -1.60
N GLY A 143 8.66 3.47 -2.36
CA GLY A 143 9.30 3.86 -3.60
C GLY A 143 10.70 4.44 -3.38
N ILE A 144 10.93 5.24 -2.33
CA ILE A 144 12.27 5.77 -2.01
C ILE A 144 13.20 4.61 -1.67
N SER A 145 12.73 3.67 -0.84
CA SER A 145 13.47 2.47 -0.51
C SER A 145 13.80 1.64 -1.75
N ALA A 146 12.92 1.59 -2.74
CA ALA A 146 13.16 0.94 -4.03
C ALA A 146 14.07 1.73 -4.98
N ALA A 147 14.05 3.06 -4.94
CA ALA A 147 14.88 3.89 -5.80
C ALA A 147 16.37 3.89 -5.41
N TRP A 148 16.70 3.58 -4.15
CA TRP A 148 18.07 3.60 -3.64
C TRP A 148 18.65 2.19 -3.59
N ILE A 149 19.74 1.95 -4.32
CA ILE A 149 20.37 0.62 -4.41
C ILE A 149 21.01 0.24 -3.08
N GLU A 150 20.81 -1.00 -2.64
CA GLU A 150 21.50 -1.56 -1.47
C GLU A 150 22.73 -2.35 -1.94
N ASP A 151 23.92 -1.95 -1.50
CA ASP A 151 25.18 -2.55 -1.94
C ASP A 151 26.21 -2.63 -0.78
N PRO A 152 26.59 -3.84 -0.31
CA PRO A 152 26.12 -5.16 -0.77
C PRO A 152 24.65 -5.44 -0.43
N ALA A 153 23.99 -6.34 -1.17
CA ALA A 153 22.60 -6.73 -0.90
C ALA A 153 22.43 -7.26 0.54
N ASP A 154 21.30 -6.91 1.16
CA ASP A 154 20.95 -7.21 2.56
C ASP A 154 21.87 -6.61 3.65
N SER A 155 22.73 -5.64 3.32
CA SER A 155 23.64 -5.02 4.29
C SER A 155 23.05 -3.84 5.07
N GLY A 156 21.91 -3.29 4.63
CA GLY A 156 21.38 -2.00 5.08
C GLY A 156 22.15 -0.79 4.56
N ARG A 157 23.19 -0.99 3.74
CA ARG A 157 23.99 0.10 3.17
C ARG A 157 23.39 0.56 1.85
N LEU A 158 22.68 1.69 1.88
CA LEU A 158 22.06 2.26 0.69
C LEU A 158 23.00 3.26 0.02
N ARG A 159 23.14 3.14 -1.30
CA ARG A 159 23.89 4.07 -2.14
C ARG A 159 23.00 5.26 -2.51
N LEU A 160 23.47 6.45 -2.14
CA LEU A 160 22.84 7.72 -2.46
C LEU A 160 23.42 8.30 -3.77
N PHE A 161 23.12 9.57 -4.05
CA PHE A 161 23.74 10.28 -5.17
C PHE A 161 25.27 10.31 -5.07
N GLY A 162 25.94 9.94 -6.17
CA GLY A 162 27.39 9.87 -6.28
C GLY A 162 27.97 8.67 -5.54
N GLN A 163 29.01 8.91 -4.73
CA GLN A 163 29.71 7.88 -3.93
C GLN A 163 29.25 7.86 -2.46
N ARG A 164 28.18 8.60 -2.12
CA ARG A 164 27.67 8.69 -0.75
C ARG A 164 26.85 7.45 -0.40
N HIS A 165 26.96 7.04 0.86
CA HIS A 165 26.21 5.91 1.39
C HIS A 165 25.56 6.31 2.71
N VAL A 166 24.42 5.70 3.01
CA VAL A 166 23.78 5.77 4.33
C VAL A 166 23.64 4.35 4.87
N GLN A 167 23.99 4.16 6.14
CA GLN A 167 23.77 2.90 6.84
C GLN A 167 22.41 2.95 7.53
N MET A 168 21.52 2.07 7.11
CA MET A 168 20.22 1.87 7.74
C MET A 168 20.34 0.85 8.89
N PRO A 169 19.45 0.91 9.90
CA PRO A 169 19.44 -0.05 11.01
C PRO A 169 19.01 -1.47 10.58
N TYR A 170 18.34 -1.58 9.42
CA TYR A 170 17.83 -2.83 8.86
C TYR A 170 18.24 -2.94 7.39
N SER A 171 18.32 -4.18 6.89
CA SER A 171 18.44 -4.41 5.46
C SER A 171 17.21 -3.93 4.70
N LYS A 172 17.36 -3.65 3.41
CA LYS A 172 16.24 -3.22 2.55
C LYS A 172 15.13 -4.26 2.53
N THR A 173 15.47 -5.55 2.45
CA THR A 173 14.50 -6.65 2.49
C THR A 173 13.68 -6.63 3.79
N ARG A 174 14.34 -6.43 4.94
CA ARG A 174 13.65 -6.30 6.24
C ARG A 174 12.80 -5.03 6.30
N ALA A 175 13.28 -3.92 5.75
CA ALA A 175 12.51 -2.69 5.63
C ALA A 175 11.24 -2.90 4.79
N TYR A 176 11.30 -3.66 3.69
CA TYR A 176 10.10 -4.01 2.92
C TYR A 176 9.10 -4.83 3.72
N PHE A 177 9.52 -5.83 4.50
CA PHE A 177 8.59 -6.56 5.36
C PHE A 177 7.91 -5.63 6.39
N LEU A 178 8.65 -4.69 6.98
CA LEU A 178 8.08 -3.70 7.90
C LEU A 178 7.12 -2.75 7.19
N ILE A 179 7.45 -2.26 5.99
CA ILE A 179 6.55 -1.40 5.20
C ILE A 179 5.27 -2.16 4.79
N VAL A 180 5.41 -3.42 4.33
CA VAL A 180 4.26 -4.30 4.02
C VAL A 180 3.41 -4.53 5.28
N SER A 181 4.03 -4.68 6.45
CA SER A 181 3.29 -4.81 7.71
C SER A 181 2.48 -3.57 8.04
N LEU A 182 3.01 -2.37 7.79
CA LEU A 182 2.27 -1.12 7.98
C LEU A 182 1.12 -0.98 6.98
N PHE A 183 1.34 -1.37 5.73
CA PHE A 183 0.25 -1.43 4.74
C PHE A 183 -0.85 -2.42 5.16
N ALA A 184 -0.48 -3.62 5.61
CA ALA A 184 -1.42 -4.62 6.09
C ALA A 184 -2.20 -4.12 7.32
N LEU A 185 -1.52 -3.46 8.26
CA LEU A 185 -2.12 -2.87 9.45
C LEU A 185 -3.15 -1.79 9.09
N ILE A 186 -2.78 -0.86 8.21
CA ILE A 186 -3.71 0.19 7.75
C ILE A 186 -4.90 -0.43 7.02
N THR A 187 -4.65 -1.43 6.17
CA THR A 187 -5.69 -2.14 5.42
C THR A 187 -6.70 -2.80 6.36
N VAL A 188 -6.23 -3.53 7.38
CA VAL A 188 -7.12 -4.22 8.32
C VAL A 188 -7.86 -3.25 9.23
N ILE A 189 -7.21 -2.18 9.69
CA ILE A 189 -7.89 -1.16 10.49
C ILE A 189 -8.95 -0.45 9.64
N SER A 190 -8.61 0.02 8.44
CA SER A 190 -9.55 0.72 7.55
C SER A 190 -10.77 -0.16 7.23
N SER A 191 -10.53 -1.41 6.82
CA SER A 191 -11.61 -2.35 6.52
C SER A 191 -12.49 -2.66 7.73
N THR A 192 -11.90 -2.80 8.92
CA THR A 192 -12.64 -3.02 10.17
C THR A 192 -13.52 -1.82 10.52
N LEU A 193 -12.99 -0.60 10.40
CA LEU A 193 -13.74 0.63 10.68
C LEU A 193 -14.87 0.86 9.66
N ASP A 194 -14.62 0.58 8.38
CA ASP A 194 -15.67 0.67 7.34
C ASP A 194 -16.81 -0.32 7.60
N HIS A 195 -16.50 -1.56 8.00
CA HIS A 195 -17.53 -2.55 8.33
C HIS A 195 -18.21 -2.30 9.69
N ALA A 196 -17.56 -1.60 10.62
CA ALA A 196 -18.17 -1.16 11.87
C ALA A 196 -19.39 -0.24 11.62
N ARG A 197 -19.39 0.56 10.54
CA ARG A 197 -20.54 1.38 10.13
C ARG A 197 -21.79 0.55 9.81
N SER A 198 -21.59 -0.71 9.41
CA SER A 198 -22.65 -1.68 9.15
C SER A 198 -22.90 -2.64 10.33
N ASN A 199 -22.33 -2.34 11.51
CA ASN A 199 -22.38 -3.18 12.71
C ASN A 199 -21.97 -4.64 12.45
N PHE A 200 -21.04 -4.86 11.51
CA PHE A 200 -20.57 -6.20 11.11
C PHE A 200 -21.72 -7.16 10.74
N ALA A 201 -22.81 -6.66 10.15
CA ALA A 201 -24.03 -7.42 9.91
C ALA A 201 -23.83 -8.72 9.12
N ASN A 202 -22.83 -8.77 8.23
CA ASN A 202 -22.47 -9.98 7.52
C ASN A 202 -21.25 -10.65 8.18
N PRO A 203 -21.36 -11.89 8.70
CA PRO A 203 -20.24 -12.59 9.34
C PRO A 203 -19.00 -12.75 8.45
N SER A 204 -19.15 -12.74 7.11
CA SER A 204 -18.03 -12.89 6.19
C SER A 204 -16.99 -11.77 6.30
N VAL A 205 -17.36 -10.60 6.83
CA VAL A 205 -16.44 -9.46 6.99
C VAL A 205 -15.41 -9.69 8.10
N TRP A 206 -15.56 -10.73 8.93
CA TRP A 206 -14.54 -11.11 9.92
C TRP A 206 -13.33 -11.81 9.27
N LEU A 207 -13.51 -12.43 8.11
CA LEU A 207 -12.43 -13.10 7.38
C LEU A 207 -11.29 -12.14 7.02
N PRO A 208 -11.53 -10.98 6.36
CA PRO A 208 -10.47 -10.00 6.10
C PRO A 208 -9.84 -9.45 7.39
N ALA A 209 -10.63 -9.26 8.46
CA ALA A 209 -10.10 -8.79 9.75
C ALA A 209 -9.04 -9.76 10.33
N VAL A 210 -9.38 -11.05 10.44
CA VAL A 210 -8.47 -12.08 10.98
C VAL A 210 -7.25 -12.26 10.09
N ALA A 211 -7.46 -12.35 8.77
CA ALA A 211 -6.36 -12.53 7.82
C ALA A 211 -5.41 -11.33 7.78
N GLY A 212 -5.95 -10.11 7.85
CA GLY A 212 -5.17 -8.88 7.88
C GLY A 212 -4.30 -8.76 9.13
N VAL A 213 -4.84 -9.12 10.31
CA VAL A 213 -4.06 -9.19 11.56
C VAL A 213 -2.95 -10.23 11.44
N PHE A 214 -3.26 -11.43 10.93
CA PHE A 214 -2.27 -12.49 10.76
C PHE A 214 -1.15 -12.11 9.77
N ALA A 215 -1.52 -11.50 8.65
CA ALA A 215 -0.56 -11.00 7.65
C ALA A 215 0.32 -9.89 8.21
N THR A 216 -0.24 -8.97 9.00
CA THR A 216 0.50 -7.92 9.70
C THR A 216 1.53 -8.54 10.65
N ALA A 217 1.11 -9.46 11.52
CA ALA A 217 2.00 -10.12 12.47
C ALA A 217 3.12 -10.89 11.76
N SER A 218 2.78 -11.66 10.72
CA SER A 218 3.76 -12.42 9.93
C SER A 218 4.79 -11.50 9.27
N ALA A 219 4.36 -10.35 8.72
CA ALA A 219 5.25 -9.37 8.11
C ALA A 219 6.15 -8.67 9.14
N VAL A 220 5.62 -8.29 10.31
CA VAL A 220 6.42 -7.74 11.42
C VAL A 220 7.50 -8.73 11.84
N THR A 221 7.13 -10.00 12.05
CA THR A 221 8.06 -11.06 12.45
C THR A 221 9.22 -11.18 11.46
N LEU A 222 8.94 -11.25 10.15
CA LEU A 222 9.96 -11.30 9.09
C LEU A 222 10.82 -10.02 9.02
N GLY A 223 10.26 -8.86 9.34
CA GLY A 223 11.00 -7.60 9.44
C GLY A 223 12.02 -7.59 10.58
N PHE A 224 11.76 -8.29 11.68
CA PHE A 224 12.64 -8.30 12.85
C PHE A 224 13.63 -9.48 12.90
N ILE A 225 13.39 -10.56 12.16
CA ILE A 225 14.29 -11.71 12.12
C ILE A 225 15.39 -11.50 11.05
N ALA A 226 16.65 -11.55 11.45
CA ALA A 226 17.79 -11.38 10.55
C ALA A 226 18.01 -12.58 9.60
N LYS A 227 17.67 -13.79 10.06
CA LYS A 227 17.86 -15.05 9.31
C LYS A 227 16.59 -15.91 9.45
N PRO A 228 15.53 -15.63 8.68
CA PRO A 228 14.30 -16.39 8.76
C PRO A 228 14.52 -17.81 8.27
N THR A 229 13.85 -18.76 8.91
CA THR A 229 13.80 -20.17 8.50
C THR A 229 12.90 -20.34 7.27
N ALA A 230 12.97 -21.50 6.63
CA ALA A 230 12.06 -21.84 5.53
C ALA A 230 10.58 -21.81 5.97
N THR A 231 10.30 -22.22 7.21
CA THR A 231 8.96 -22.18 7.80
C THR A 231 8.47 -20.75 7.97
N ASP A 232 9.30 -19.84 8.46
CA ASP A 232 8.93 -18.42 8.63
C ASP A 232 8.53 -17.81 7.27
N VAL A 233 9.33 -18.08 6.23
CA VAL A 233 9.06 -17.60 4.87
C VAL A 233 7.81 -18.26 4.28
N LEU A 234 7.58 -19.55 4.51
CA LEU A 234 6.38 -20.25 4.04
C LEU A 234 5.11 -19.67 4.68
N VAL A 235 5.11 -19.48 6.00
CA VAL A 235 3.96 -18.90 6.73
C VAL A 235 3.64 -17.50 6.20
N TYR A 236 4.67 -16.66 6.04
CA TYR A 236 4.52 -15.33 5.44
C TYR A 236 3.95 -15.41 4.02
N THR A 237 4.49 -16.30 3.19
CA THR A 237 4.03 -16.48 1.79
C THR A 237 2.56 -16.88 1.73
N LEU A 238 2.14 -17.85 2.57
CA LEU A 238 0.74 -18.28 2.65
C LEU A 238 -0.15 -17.14 3.14
N ALA A 239 0.29 -16.34 4.12
CA ALA A 239 -0.45 -15.16 4.57
C ALA A 239 -0.67 -14.16 3.42
N MET A 240 0.36 -13.86 2.63
CA MET A 240 0.23 -12.95 1.48
C MET A 240 -0.70 -13.50 0.39
N LEU A 241 -0.67 -14.81 0.12
CA LEU A 241 -1.58 -15.46 -0.83
C LEU A 241 -3.04 -15.42 -0.33
N VAL A 242 -3.26 -15.64 0.96
CA VAL A 242 -4.59 -15.51 1.58
C VAL A 242 -5.11 -14.08 1.46
N MET A 243 -4.26 -13.06 1.68
CA MET A 243 -4.61 -11.65 1.47
C MET A 243 -5.07 -11.40 0.02
N ILE A 244 -4.39 -11.97 -0.97
CA ILE A 244 -4.79 -11.88 -2.39
C ILE A 244 -6.15 -12.50 -2.62
N VAL A 245 -6.36 -13.73 -2.17
CA VAL A 245 -7.65 -14.43 -2.34
C VAL A 245 -8.79 -13.65 -1.69
N ILE A 246 -8.60 -13.17 -0.45
CA ILE A 246 -9.60 -12.37 0.27
C ILE A 246 -9.90 -11.07 -0.46
N GLY A 247 -8.88 -10.36 -0.96
CA GLY A 247 -9.08 -9.11 -1.68
C GLY A 247 -9.88 -9.29 -2.98
N LEU A 248 -9.57 -10.36 -3.73
CA LEU A 248 -10.31 -10.69 -4.95
C LEU A 248 -11.75 -11.14 -4.65
N LEU A 249 -11.97 -11.96 -3.63
CA LEU A 249 -13.32 -12.38 -3.22
C LEU A 249 -14.14 -11.18 -2.73
N GLY A 250 -13.55 -10.32 -1.89
CA GLY A 250 -14.21 -9.12 -1.40
C GLY A 250 -14.60 -8.17 -2.54
N PHE A 251 -13.73 -8.01 -3.55
CA PHE A 251 -14.04 -7.23 -4.75
C PHE A 251 -15.27 -7.78 -5.48
N LEU A 252 -15.34 -9.10 -5.69
CA LEU A 252 -16.50 -9.73 -6.33
C LEU A 252 -17.79 -9.57 -5.53
N LEU A 253 -17.71 -9.69 -4.20
CA LEU A 253 -18.86 -9.49 -3.32
C LEU A 253 -19.35 -8.03 -3.32
N HIS A 254 -18.42 -7.06 -3.30
CA HIS A 254 -18.75 -5.64 -3.40
C HIS A 254 -19.36 -5.29 -4.77
N LEU A 255 -18.78 -5.82 -5.85
CA LEU A 255 -19.32 -5.68 -7.21
C LEU A 255 -20.76 -6.21 -7.27
N ASN A 256 -20.99 -7.43 -6.81
CA ASN A 256 -22.31 -8.06 -6.81
C ASN A 256 -23.34 -7.26 -5.99
N THR A 257 -22.93 -6.67 -4.87
CA THR A 257 -23.80 -5.83 -4.04
C THR A 257 -24.24 -4.55 -4.75
N ASN A 258 -23.37 -4.00 -5.60
CA ASN A 258 -23.63 -2.75 -6.32
C ASN A 258 -24.44 -2.95 -7.62
N LEU A 259 -24.39 -4.13 -8.23
CA LEU A 259 -25.20 -4.47 -9.42
C LEU A 259 -26.69 -4.54 -9.07
N VAL A 260 -27.56 -4.06 -9.97
CA VAL A 260 -29.01 -4.24 -9.87
C VAL A 260 -29.47 -5.47 -10.67
N ALA A 261 -30.78 -5.76 -10.66
CA ALA A 261 -31.36 -6.82 -11.47
C ALA A 261 -30.86 -6.74 -12.94
N GLN A 262 -30.66 -7.92 -13.55
CA GLN A 262 -30.10 -8.07 -14.90
C GLN A 262 -28.66 -7.51 -15.10
N ASN A 263 -27.85 -7.38 -14.04
CA ASN A 263 -26.46 -6.89 -14.12
C ASN A 263 -26.33 -5.45 -14.67
N THR A 264 -27.35 -4.61 -14.47
CA THR A 264 -27.29 -3.21 -14.91
C THR A 264 -26.40 -2.40 -13.96
N ILE A 265 -25.62 -1.47 -14.51
CA ILE A 265 -24.73 -0.58 -13.75
C ILE A 265 -25.49 0.69 -13.39
N LEU A 266 -25.64 0.94 -12.09
CA LEU A 266 -26.12 2.23 -11.56
C LEU A 266 -24.96 2.93 -10.84
N VAL A 267 -24.41 3.96 -11.48
CA VAL A 267 -23.22 4.70 -10.99
C VAL A 267 -23.35 5.11 -9.53
N GLU A 268 -24.54 5.54 -9.12
CA GLU A 268 -24.82 5.94 -7.74
C GLU A 268 -24.53 4.84 -6.72
N ARG A 269 -24.76 3.56 -7.04
CA ARG A 269 -24.44 2.44 -6.13
C ARG A 269 -22.94 2.16 -6.07
N PHE A 270 -22.18 2.51 -7.10
CA PHE A 270 -20.72 2.41 -7.08
C PHE A 270 -20.06 3.59 -6.34
N ILE A 271 -20.76 4.72 -6.23
CA ILE A 271 -20.31 5.87 -5.43
C ILE A 271 -20.72 5.69 -3.96
N ARG A 272 -22.02 5.45 -3.68
CA ARG A 272 -22.58 5.45 -2.32
C ARG A 272 -22.82 4.06 -1.70
N GLY A 273 -22.65 2.99 -2.48
CA GLY A 273 -22.82 1.61 -2.02
C GLY A 273 -21.53 1.03 -1.44
N SER A 274 -21.31 -0.26 -1.67
CA SER A 274 -20.09 -0.93 -1.19
C SER A 274 -18.87 -0.39 -1.96
N PRO A 275 -17.79 0.04 -1.27
CA PRO A 275 -16.64 0.63 -1.94
C PRO A 275 -15.94 -0.42 -2.81
N LEU A 276 -16.04 -0.30 -4.14
CA LEU A 276 -15.66 -1.36 -5.07
C LEU A 276 -14.17 -1.74 -4.95
N LEU A 277 -13.29 -0.74 -4.84
CA LEU A 277 -11.84 -0.93 -4.89
C LEU A 277 -11.23 -1.26 -3.52
N ALA A 278 -11.92 -0.96 -2.41
CA ALA A 278 -11.38 -1.15 -1.06
C ALA A 278 -10.91 -2.59 -0.77
N PRO A 279 -11.61 -3.66 -1.20
CA PRO A 279 -11.12 -5.02 -1.01
C PRO A 279 -9.82 -5.33 -1.77
N LEU A 280 -9.59 -4.70 -2.93
CA LEU A 280 -8.38 -4.92 -3.73
C LEU A 280 -7.12 -4.46 -3.00
N LEU A 281 -7.24 -3.61 -1.97
CA LEU A 281 -6.12 -3.25 -1.12
C LEU A 281 -5.49 -4.48 -0.46
N TYR A 282 -6.28 -5.46 -0.01
CA TYR A 282 -5.74 -6.73 0.52
C TYR A 282 -4.89 -7.46 -0.52
N ALA A 283 -5.35 -7.51 -1.77
CA ALA A 283 -4.61 -8.16 -2.85
C ALA A 283 -3.35 -7.40 -3.25
N ASN A 284 -3.40 -6.07 -3.26
CA ASN A 284 -2.23 -5.24 -3.49
C ASN A 284 -1.17 -5.42 -2.40
N VAL A 285 -1.56 -5.46 -1.12
CA VAL A 285 -0.62 -5.69 -0.01
C VAL A 285 -0.02 -7.10 -0.06
N GLY A 286 -0.85 -8.12 -0.37
CA GLY A 286 -0.35 -9.47 -0.59
C GLY A 286 0.65 -9.54 -1.74
N LEU A 287 0.38 -8.86 -2.86
CA LEU A 287 1.30 -8.78 -4.00
C LEU A 287 2.61 -8.08 -3.63
N LEU A 288 2.55 -6.93 -2.95
CA LEU A 288 3.73 -6.23 -2.43
C LEU A 288 4.57 -7.15 -1.55
N GLY A 289 3.93 -7.91 -0.65
CA GLY A 289 4.62 -8.86 0.20
C GLY A 289 5.30 -10.00 -0.57
N LEU A 290 4.65 -10.55 -1.59
CA LEU A 290 5.26 -11.58 -2.43
C LEU A 290 6.43 -11.03 -3.25
N VAL A 291 6.34 -9.80 -3.76
CA VAL A 291 7.46 -9.15 -4.46
C VAL A 291 8.64 -8.96 -3.52
N ALA A 292 8.42 -8.67 -2.23
CA ALA A 292 9.50 -8.53 -1.26
C ALA A 292 10.38 -9.80 -1.09
N LEU A 293 9.84 -10.98 -1.43
CA LEU A 293 10.54 -12.27 -1.36
C LEU A 293 11.51 -12.52 -2.52
N LEU A 294 11.43 -11.73 -3.59
CA LEU A 294 12.29 -11.86 -4.76
C LEU A 294 13.76 -11.56 -4.42
N ASP A 295 14.65 -11.96 -5.32
CA ASP A 295 16.09 -11.76 -5.18
C ASP A 295 16.43 -10.26 -4.95
N PRO A 296 17.09 -9.89 -3.84
CA PRO A 296 17.48 -8.52 -3.56
C PRO A 296 18.61 -8.00 -4.46
N ALA A 297 19.30 -8.86 -5.21
CA ALA A 297 20.42 -8.44 -6.04
C ALA A 297 19.94 -7.62 -7.25
N GLU A 298 20.38 -6.37 -7.32
CA GLU A 298 20.16 -5.48 -8.47
C GLU A 298 21.37 -5.47 -9.42
N LYS A 299 21.12 -5.20 -10.71
CA LYS A 299 22.15 -5.09 -11.76
C LYS A 299 22.19 -3.70 -12.40
#